data_AF-A0A9X2KLJ2-F1
#
_entry.id   AF-A0A9X2KLJ2-F1
#
_cell.length_a   1.000
_cell.length_b   1.000
_cell.length_c   1.000
_cell.angle_alpha   90.00
_cell.angle_beta   90.00
_cell.angle_gamma   90.00
#
_symmetry.space_group_name_H-M   'P 1'
#
loop_
_entity.id
_entity.type
_entity.pdbx_description
1 polymer ?
#
loop_
_entity_poly.entity_id
_entity_poly.type
_entity_poly.pdbx_seq_one_letter_code
_entity_poly.pdbx_strand_id
1 'polypeptide(L)'
;HRGAPPPAAAGPEPPAPATPAPGAPTPGTPVLHLERFETTVTPTGGEEMAWSIGDLGFEMVLGSYVPQIIEGNIVEALAPLREEAERRGVGIDRWAVHPGGRSILDKVEAVLGLNPEQLGPSRAVLRDYGNMSSATVLFVLREILHAPMEGEEEYVCGMAFGPGLTVETALLRKTR
;
A
#
# COMPACT_ATOMS: atom_id res chain seq x y z
N HIS A 1 25.23 63.99 35.24
CA HIS A 1 25.28 63.20 34.00
C HIS A 1 25.41 61.71 34.34
N ARG A 2 24.33 60.93 34.23
CA ARG A 2 24.40 59.45 34.23
C ARG A 2 24.15 59.00 32.79
N GLY A 3 25.11 58.29 32.19
CA GLY A 3 25.02 57.81 30.82
C GLY A 3 24.02 56.66 30.68
N ALA A 4 23.31 56.63 29.56
CA ALA A 4 22.37 55.56 29.23
C ALA A 4 23.12 54.24 28.92
N PRO A 5 22.54 53.07 29.24
CA PRO A 5 23.13 51.78 28.91
C PRO A 5 23.09 51.51 27.39
N PRO A 6 24.04 50.72 26.85
CA PRO A 6 24.07 50.38 25.43
C PRO A 6 22.92 49.42 25.05
N PRO A 7 22.49 49.44 23.78
CA PRO A 7 21.42 48.56 23.30
C PRO A 7 21.87 47.09 23.31
N ALA A 8 20.94 46.20 23.65
CA ALA A 8 21.15 44.75 23.64
C ALA A 8 21.44 44.27 22.21
N ALA A 9 22.43 43.40 22.07
CA ALA A 9 22.75 42.76 20.80
C ALA A 9 21.58 41.89 20.34
N ALA A 10 21.17 42.05 19.09
CA ALA A 10 20.17 41.18 18.46
C ALA A 10 20.69 39.73 18.45
N GLY A 11 19.88 38.80 18.94
CA GLY A 11 20.19 37.36 18.88
C GLY A 11 20.25 36.87 17.42
N PRO A 12 20.88 35.71 17.17
CA PRO A 12 20.99 35.17 15.82
C PRO A 12 19.59 34.94 15.23
N GLU A 13 19.41 35.41 13.99
CA GLU A 13 18.21 35.19 13.21
C GLU A 13 17.98 33.67 13.04
N PRO A 14 16.74 33.17 13.22
CA PRO A 14 16.46 31.75 13.03
C PRO A 14 16.83 31.33 11.59
N PRO A 15 17.34 30.10 11.40
CA PRO A 15 17.72 29.64 10.07
C PRO A 15 16.51 29.71 9.13
N ALA A 16 16.73 30.22 7.92
CA ALA A 16 15.73 30.24 6.88
C ALA A 16 15.19 28.82 6.65
N PRO A 17 13.87 28.65 6.41
CA PRO A 17 13.31 27.33 6.15
C PRO A 17 14.01 26.71 4.94
N ALA A 18 14.48 25.47 5.12
CA ALA A 18 15.15 24.74 4.06
C ALA A 18 14.23 24.63 2.83
N THR A 19 14.75 24.99 1.66
CA THR A 19 14.03 24.81 0.40
C THR A 19 13.72 23.32 0.23
N PRO A 20 12.44 22.93 0.03
CA PRO A 20 12.09 21.52 -0.16
C PRO A 20 12.83 20.97 -1.39
N ALA A 21 13.30 19.72 -1.27
CA ALA A 21 13.94 19.03 -2.40
C ALA A 21 12.96 18.93 -3.59
N PRO A 22 13.45 18.93 -4.84
CA PRO A 22 12.59 18.71 -6.00
C PRO A 22 11.83 17.38 -5.85
N GLY A 23 10.50 17.44 -5.89
CA GLY A 23 9.63 16.27 -5.70
C GLY A 23 9.17 16.03 -4.25
N ALA A 24 9.56 16.87 -3.29
CA ALA A 24 8.99 16.82 -1.96
C ALA A 24 7.48 17.18 -2.02
N PRO A 25 6.62 16.42 -1.32
CA PRO A 25 5.19 16.74 -1.23
C PRO A 25 4.98 18.16 -0.72
N THR A 26 3.99 18.86 -1.27
CA THR A 26 3.59 20.17 -0.75
C THR A 26 2.97 19.97 0.64
N PRO A 27 3.31 20.79 1.65
CA PRO A 27 2.72 20.67 2.98
C PRO A 27 1.19 20.60 2.94
N GLY A 28 0.58 19.64 3.67
CA GLY A 28 -0.87 19.40 3.66
C GLY A 28 -1.37 18.48 2.55
N THR A 29 -0.49 18.04 1.64
CA THR A 29 -0.82 17.03 0.61
C THR A 29 -0.68 15.65 1.24
N PRO A 30 -1.69 14.76 1.11
CA PRO A 30 -1.55 13.41 1.62
C PRO A 30 -0.41 12.67 0.91
N VAL A 31 0.34 11.87 1.66
CA VAL A 31 1.50 11.09 1.19
C VAL A 31 1.42 9.68 1.71
N LEU A 32 1.86 8.70 0.91
CA LEU A 32 2.12 7.33 1.37
C LEU A 32 3.62 7.10 1.46
N HIS A 33 4.10 6.75 2.64
CA HIS A 33 5.46 6.35 2.93
C HIS A 33 5.55 4.83 2.89
N LEU A 34 6.56 4.28 2.23
CA LEU A 34 6.82 2.84 2.21
C LEU A 34 7.65 2.46 3.43
N GLU A 35 7.04 1.76 4.38
CA GLU A 35 7.70 1.33 5.62
C GLU A 35 8.34 -0.05 5.47
N ARG A 36 7.68 -0.97 4.73
CA ARG A 36 8.17 -2.32 4.44
C ARG A 36 7.61 -2.80 3.10
N PHE A 37 8.39 -3.59 2.37
CA PHE A 37 7.97 -4.29 1.16
C PHE A 37 8.52 -5.71 1.19
N GLU A 38 7.69 -6.69 0.80
CA GLU A 38 8.06 -8.09 0.75
C GLU A 38 7.51 -8.77 -0.50
N THR A 39 8.32 -9.67 -1.05
CA THR A 39 7.95 -10.56 -2.16
C THR A 39 7.96 -11.99 -1.66
N THR A 40 6.84 -12.70 -1.84
CA THR A 40 6.73 -14.13 -1.52
C THR A 40 6.28 -14.90 -2.75
N VAL A 41 7.04 -15.91 -3.15
CA VAL A 41 6.66 -16.84 -4.23
C VAL A 41 6.05 -18.08 -3.59
N THR A 42 4.83 -18.43 -3.96
CA THR A 42 4.16 -19.60 -3.39
C THR A 42 4.83 -20.88 -3.90
N PRO A 43 4.98 -21.93 -3.08
CA PRO A 43 5.61 -23.19 -3.50
C PRO A 43 4.82 -23.94 -4.59
N THR A 44 3.57 -23.56 -4.81
CA THR A 44 2.62 -24.16 -5.77
C THR A 44 1.93 -23.04 -6.55
N GLY A 45 1.47 -23.31 -7.78
CA GLY A 45 0.72 -22.33 -8.59
C GLY A 45 1.47 -21.73 -9.78
N GLY A 46 2.69 -22.19 -10.08
CA GLY A 46 3.48 -21.69 -11.22
C GLY A 46 2.79 -21.78 -12.56
N GLU A 47 2.01 -22.85 -12.78
CA GLU A 47 1.25 -23.07 -14.01
C GLU A 47 -0.17 -22.46 -13.95
N GLU A 48 -0.65 -22.09 -12.76
CA GLU A 48 -2.01 -21.58 -12.53
C GLU A 48 -2.12 -20.08 -12.86
N MET A 49 -1.01 -19.35 -12.84
CA MET A 49 -0.94 -18.01 -13.39
C MET A 49 0.36 -17.88 -14.18
N ALA A 50 0.28 -18.12 -15.49
CA ALA A 50 1.43 -18.20 -16.37
C ALA A 50 1.20 -17.39 -17.65
N TRP A 51 2.29 -16.90 -18.21
CA TRP A 51 2.32 -16.23 -19.50
C TRP A 51 3.24 -17.02 -20.44
N SER A 52 2.72 -17.40 -21.60
CA SER A 52 3.50 -17.88 -22.74
C SER A 52 3.49 -16.84 -23.85
N ILE A 53 4.54 -16.83 -24.67
CA ILE A 53 4.59 -16.02 -25.89
C ILE A 53 4.36 -16.97 -27.06
N GLY A 54 3.20 -16.85 -27.69
CA GLY A 54 2.82 -17.61 -28.88
C GLY A 54 2.96 -16.78 -30.16
N ASP A 55 2.66 -17.41 -31.30
CA ASP A 55 2.78 -16.78 -32.62
C ASP A 55 1.83 -15.58 -32.81
N LEU A 56 0.80 -15.47 -31.95
CA LEU A 56 -0.22 -14.41 -31.96
C LEU A 56 -0.07 -13.39 -30.81
N GLY A 57 1.02 -13.49 -30.03
CA GLY A 57 1.31 -12.58 -28.92
C GLY A 57 1.31 -13.28 -27.57
N PHE A 58 0.91 -12.55 -26.53
CA PHE A 58 0.91 -13.07 -25.17
C PHE A 58 -0.32 -13.94 -24.89
N GLU A 59 -0.07 -15.17 -24.46
CA GLU A 59 -1.09 -16.13 -24.05
C GLU A 59 -1.06 -16.24 -22.52
N MET A 60 -2.17 -15.92 -21.88
CA MET A 60 -2.28 -15.93 -20.43
C MET A 60 -3.14 -17.12 -19.98
N VAL A 61 -2.59 -17.91 -19.07
CA VAL A 61 -3.35 -18.92 -18.31
C VAL A 61 -3.65 -18.32 -16.94
N LEU A 62 -4.94 -18.28 -16.60
CA LEU A 62 -5.41 -17.95 -15.27
C LEU A 62 -6.33 -19.08 -14.80
N GLY A 63 -5.75 -19.99 -14.03
CA GLY A 63 -6.43 -21.14 -13.47
C GLY A 63 -7.42 -20.73 -12.38
N SER A 64 -8.51 -21.51 -12.27
CA SER A 64 -9.57 -21.27 -11.28
C SER A 64 -9.11 -21.47 -9.83
N TYR A 65 -7.91 -22.02 -9.61
CA TYR A 65 -7.34 -22.32 -8.29
C TYR A 65 -6.57 -21.15 -7.66
N VAL A 66 -6.32 -20.06 -8.39
CA VAL A 66 -5.58 -18.90 -7.88
C VAL A 66 -6.14 -18.37 -6.55
N PRO A 67 -7.48 -18.18 -6.37
CA PRO A 67 -8.02 -17.72 -5.08
C PRO A 67 -7.70 -18.64 -3.91
N GLN A 68 -7.67 -19.96 -4.12
CA GLN A 68 -7.36 -20.97 -3.10
C GLN A 68 -5.88 -20.95 -2.73
N ILE A 69 -5.00 -20.76 -3.72
CA ILE A 69 -3.56 -20.63 -3.47
C ILE A 69 -3.31 -19.37 -2.64
N ILE A 70 -3.96 -18.25 -2.96
CA ILE A 70 -3.88 -17.02 -2.15
C ILE A 70 -4.35 -17.30 -0.72
N GLU A 71 -5.51 -17.91 -0.55
CA GLU A 71 -6.08 -18.27 0.76
C GLU A 71 -5.10 -19.09 1.61
N GLY A 72 -4.38 -20.04 1.01
CA GLY A 72 -3.41 -20.88 1.72
C GLY A 72 -2.09 -20.20 2.08
N ASN A 73 -1.69 -19.12 1.40
CA ASN A 73 -0.36 -18.52 1.54
C ASN A 73 -0.37 -17.09 2.11
N ILE A 74 -1.52 -16.41 2.15
CA ILE A 74 -1.62 -14.99 2.50
C ILE A 74 -1.13 -14.65 3.91
N VAL A 75 -1.37 -15.54 4.88
CA VAL A 75 -0.97 -15.31 6.28
C VAL A 75 0.55 -15.32 6.43
N GLU A 76 1.21 -16.28 5.76
CA GLU A 76 2.67 -16.39 5.77
C GLU A 76 3.32 -15.22 5.02
N ALA A 77 2.79 -14.86 3.84
CA ALA A 77 3.28 -13.72 3.08
C ALA A 77 3.19 -12.39 3.85
N LEU A 78 2.22 -12.26 4.76
CA LEU A 78 2.04 -11.08 5.61
C LEU A 78 2.85 -11.10 6.91
N ALA A 79 3.45 -12.22 7.30
CA ALA A 79 4.12 -12.34 8.59
C ALA A 79 5.19 -11.26 8.82
N PRO A 80 6.10 -10.96 7.86
CA PRO A 80 7.14 -9.95 8.09
C PRO A 80 6.57 -8.53 8.28
N LEU A 81 5.43 -8.22 7.64
CA LEU A 81 4.74 -6.94 7.79
C LEU A 81 4.01 -6.84 9.12
N ARG A 82 3.38 -7.93 9.57
CA ARG A 82 2.74 -7.99 10.90
C ARG A 82 3.76 -7.78 12.00
N GLU A 83 4.91 -8.43 11.90
CA GLU A 83 6.00 -8.22 12.85
C GLU A 83 6.52 -6.77 12.83
N GLU A 84 6.60 -6.12 11.67
CA GLU A 84 6.98 -4.71 11.57
C GLU A 84 5.94 -3.78 12.21
N ALA A 85 4.65 -4.02 11.95
CA ALA A 85 3.57 -3.26 12.57
C ALA A 85 3.54 -3.45 14.10
N GLU A 86 3.73 -4.67 14.59
CA GLU A 86 3.84 -4.99 16.02
C GLU A 86 5.04 -4.32 16.68
N ARG A 87 6.23 -4.36 16.04
CA ARG A 87 7.43 -3.66 16.53
C ARG A 87 7.21 -2.16 16.70
N ARG A 88 6.36 -1.57 15.85
CA ARG A 88 5.99 -0.15 15.89
C ARG A 88 4.83 0.15 16.84
N GLY A 89 4.13 -0.89 17.31
CA GLY A 89 2.93 -0.74 18.13
C GLY A 89 1.73 -0.17 17.37
N VAL A 90 1.62 -0.45 16.06
CA VAL A 90 0.58 0.10 15.19
C VAL A 90 -0.32 -0.99 14.61
N GLY A 91 -1.59 -0.64 14.37
CA GLY A 91 -2.55 -1.50 13.66
C GLY A 91 -2.54 -1.25 12.15
N ILE A 92 -3.27 -2.07 11.39
CA ILE A 92 -3.53 -1.82 9.97
C ILE A 92 -4.96 -1.28 9.84
N ASP A 93 -5.09 -0.04 9.36
CA ASP A 93 -6.37 0.67 9.26
C ASP A 93 -7.08 0.38 7.93
N ARG A 94 -6.31 0.30 6.84
CA ARG A 94 -6.82 0.12 5.47
C ARG A 94 -6.12 -1.02 4.74
N TRP A 95 -6.83 -1.64 3.79
CA TRP A 95 -6.29 -2.72 2.97
C TRP A 95 -6.37 -2.36 1.48
N ALA A 96 -5.19 -2.21 0.86
CA ALA A 96 -5.05 -1.93 -0.56
C ALA A 96 -4.77 -3.24 -1.33
N VAL A 97 -5.81 -4.06 -1.51
CA VAL A 97 -5.68 -5.37 -2.18
C VAL A 97 -5.91 -5.21 -3.68
N HIS A 98 -5.00 -5.73 -4.50
CA HIS A 98 -5.14 -5.80 -5.95
C HIS A 98 -6.38 -6.64 -6.31
N PRO A 99 -7.39 -6.05 -6.97
CA PRO A 99 -8.60 -6.77 -7.27
C PRO A 99 -8.47 -7.49 -8.61
N GLY A 100 -7.74 -8.62 -8.61
CA GLY A 100 -7.63 -9.47 -9.80
C GLY A 100 -8.98 -10.04 -10.26
N GLY A 101 -9.93 -10.14 -9.33
CA GLY A 101 -11.33 -10.49 -9.52
C GLY A 101 -12.07 -10.48 -8.18
N ARG A 102 -13.40 -10.61 -8.21
CA ARG A 102 -14.23 -10.58 -6.98
C ARG A 102 -13.85 -11.68 -5.99
N SER A 103 -13.62 -12.89 -6.47
CA SER A 103 -13.26 -14.04 -5.64
C SER A 103 -11.95 -13.85 -4.86
N ILE A 104 -10.99 -13.12 -5.42
CA ILE A 104 -9.73 -12.78 -4.75
C ILE A 104 -10.02 -11.94 -3.50
N LEU A 105 -10.80 -10.87 -3.66
CA LEU A 105 -11.18 -9.99 -2.56
C LEU A 105 -11.96 -10.73 -1.49
N ASP A 106 -12.92 -11.56 -1.90
CA ASP A 106 -13.75 -12.35 -0.97
C ASP A 106 -12.90 -13.35 -0.16
N LYS A 107 -11.87 -13.94 -0.77
CA LYS A 107 -10.93 -14.83 -0.07
C LYS A 107 -10.02 -14.09 0.90
N VAL A 108 -9.47 -12.95 0.49
CA VAL A 108 -8.66 -12.12 1.39
C VAL A 108 -9.48 -11.63 2.59
N GLU A 109 -10.71 -11.15 2.35
CA GLU A 109 -11.64 -10.72 3.40
C GLU A 109 -11.88 -11.83 4.43
N ALA A 110 -12.23 -13.03 3.94
CA ALA A 110 -12.55 -14.17 4.79
C ALA A 110 -11.35 -14.65 5.61
N VAL A 111 -10.17 -14.81 4.98
CA VAL A 111 -8.98 -15.36 5.64
C VAL A 111 -8.43 -14.40 6.70
N LEU A 112 -8.44 -13.11 6.41
CA LEU A 112 -7.90 -12.10 7.31
C LEU A 112 -8.96 -11.56 8.30
N GLY A 113 -10.21 -11.99 8.18
CA GLY A 113 -11.32 -11.54 9.03
C GLY A 113 -11.60 -10.04 8.89
N LEU A 114 -11.45 -9.50 7.68
CA LEU A 114 -11.61 -8.07 7.43
C LEU A 114 -13.08 -7.67 7.43
N ASN A 115 -13.35 -6.44 7.85
CA ASN A 115 -14.67 -5.86 7.64
C ASN A 115 -14.82 -5.40 6.17
N PRO A 116 -16.06 -5.30 5.64
CA PRO A 116 -16.27 -4.90 4.25
C PRO A 116 -15.73 -3.51 3.90
N GLU A 117 -15.68 -2.59 4.88
CA GLU A 117 -15.21 -1.21 4.69
C GLU A 117 -13.70 -1.14 4.45
N GLN A 118 -12.93 -2.04 5.06
CA GLN A 118 -11.47 -2.15 4.89
C GLN A 118 -11.07 -2.48 3.45
N LEU A 119 -11.94 -3.16 2.69
CA LEU A 119 -11.75 -3.46 1.26
C LEU A 119 -12.59 -2.55 0.34
N GLY A 120 -13.28 -1.55 0.89
CA GLY A 120 -14.12 -0.62 0.14
C GLY A 120 -13.42 -0.03 -1.09
N PRO A 121 -12.20 0.52 -0.96
CA PRO A 121 -11.44 1.04 -2.10
C PRO A 121 -11.14 0.00 -3.18
N SER A 122 -10.69 -1.21 -2.81
CA SER A 122 -10.42 -2.30 -3.76
C SER A 122 -11.69 -2.73 -4.52
N ARG A 123 -12.82 -2.85 -3.80
CA ARG A 123 -14.11 -3.22 -4.39
C ARG A 123 -14.65 -2.12 -5.30
N ALA A 124 -14.48 -0.85 -4.93
CA ALA A 124 -14.87 0.30 -5.75
C ALA A 124 -14.07 0.35 -7.06
N VAL A 125 -12.74 0.22 -6.99
CA VAL A 125 -11.88 0.21 -8.19
C VAL A 125 -12.25 -0.94 -9.12
N LEU A 126 -12.48 -2.15 -8.57
CA LEU A 126 -12.92 -3.29 -9.38
C LEU A 126 -14.25 -3.03 -10.09
N ARG A 127 -15.22 -2.43 -9.38
CA ARG A 127 -16.54 -2.11 -9.92
C ARG A 127 -16.46 -1.06 -11.03
N ASP A 128 -15.66 -0.02 -10.83
CA ASP A 128 -15.66 1.17 -11.67
C ASP A 128 -14.71 1.04 -12.87
N TYR A 129 -13.64 0.24 -12.74
CA TYR A 129 -12.58 0.11 -13.76
C TYR A 129 -12.26 -1.33 -14.18
N GLY A 130 -12.72 -2.34 -13.43
CA GLY A 130 -12.32 -3.73 -13.65
C GLY A 130 -10.86 -4.00 -13.25
N ASN A 131 -10.34 -5.16 -13.68
CA ASN A 131 -8.93 -5.52 -13.53
C ASN A 131 -8.11 -4.94 -14.70
N MET A 132 -7.33 -3.90 -14.43
CA MET A 132 -6.42 -3.22 -15.36
C MET A 132 -4.97 -3.75 -15.23
N SER A 133 -4.79 -4.99 -14.79
CA SER A 133 -3.48 -5.58 -14.49
C SER A 133 -2.76 -4.79 -13.36
N SER A 134 -1.43 -4.66 -13.43
CA SER A 134 -0.59 -4.05 -12.39
C SER A 134 -1.01 -2.62 -12.00
N ALA A 135 -1.55 -1.84 -12.93
CA ALA A 135 -2.02 -0.48 -12.65
C ALA A 135 -3.16 -0.45 -11.61
N THR A 136 -3.94 -1.53 -11.49
CA THR A 136 -5.13 -1.56 -10.64
C THR A 136 -4.81 -1.30 -9.17
N VAL A 137 -3.70 -1.82 -8.64
CA VAL A 137 -3.33 -1.59 -7.24
C VAL A 137 -3.00 -0.12 -6.97
N LEU A 138 -2.43 0.59 -7.96
CA LEU A 138 -2.15 2.02 -7.86
C LEU A 138 -3.44 2.85 -7.80
N PHE A 139 -4.49 2.42 -8.50
CA PHE A 139 -5.80 3.05 -8.39
C PHE A 139 -6.41 2.85 -7.01
N VAL A 140 -6.26 1.65 -6.42
CA VAL A 140 -6.69 1.40 -5.03
C VAL A 140 -5.93 2.30 -4.05
N LEU A 141 -4.61 2.40 -4.19
CA LEU A 141 -3.79 3.28 -3.37
C LEU A 141 -4.16 4.75 -3.54
N ARG A 142 -4.51 5.19 -4.75
CA ARG A 142 -5.02 6.54 -5.02
C ARG A 142 -6.33 6.81 -4.28
N GLU A 143 -7.28 5.88 -4.32
CA GLU A 143 -8.54 6.02 -3.58
C GLU A 143 -8.28 6.15 -2.08
N ILE A 144 -7.37 5.33 -1.52
CA ILE A 144 -6.99 5.40 -0.10
C ILE A 144 -6.25 6.70 0.24
N LEU A 145 -5.34 7.16 -0.64
CA LEU A 145 -4.57 8.39 -0.47
C LEU A 145 -5.49 9.61 -0.36
N HIS A 146 -6.56 9.66 -1.16
CA HIS A 146 -7.51 10.77 -1.18
C HIS A 146 -8.70 10.59 -0.23
N ALA A 147 -8.91 9.40 0.33
CA ALA A 147 -9.91 9.19 1.36
C ALA A 147 -9.60 10.03 2.61
N PRO A 148 -10.62 10.52 3.33
CA PRO A 148 -10.41 11.16 4.62
C PRO A 148 -9.73 10.18 5.60
N MET A 149 -8.86 10.72 6.45
CA MET A 149 -8.22 9.98 7.54
C MET A 149 -8.73 10.49 8.88
N GLU A 150 -8.82 9.60 9.86
CA GLU A 150 -9.01 9.98 11.26
C GLU A 150 -7.63 10.16 11.92
N GLY A 151 -7.30 11.38 12.32
CA GLY A 151 -5.99 11.70 12.91
C GLY A 151 -4.94 12.17 11.90
N GLU A 152 -3.67 12.11 12.32
CA GLU A 152 -2.52 12.61 11.56
C GLU A 152 -1.88 11.52 10.67
N GLU A 153 -2.07 10.24 11.03
CA GLU A 153 -1.47 9.10 10.33
C GLU A 153 -2.43 7.90 10.28
N GLU A 154 -2.41 7.14 9.18
CA GLU A 154 -3.08 5.83 9.02
C GLU A 154 -2.07 4.82 8.44
N TYR A 155 -2.17 3.55 8.81
CA TYR A 155 -1.39 2.47 8.21
C TYR A 155 -2.22 1.66 7.22
N VAL A 156 -1.60 1.38 6.07
CA VAL A 156 -2.23 0.69 4.95
C VAL A 156 -1.42 -0.56 4.62
N CYS A 157 -2.08 -1.71 4.56
CA CYS A 157 -1.47 -2.94 4.04
C CYS A 157 -1.81 -3.09 2.56
N GLY A 158 -0.80 -2.96 1.69
CA GLY A 158 -0.91 -3.21 0.26
C GLY A 158 -0.65 -4.68 -0.07
N MET A 159 -1.37 -5.21 -1.06
CA MET A 159 -1.18 -6.58 -1.54
C MET A 159 -1.43 -6.66 -3.04
N ALA A 160 -0.52 -7.29 -3.77
CA ALA A 160 -0.68 -7.58 -5.19
C ALA A 160 -0.33 -9.04 -5.51
N PHE A 161 -0.93 -9.56 -6.58
CA PHE A 161 -0.79 -10.95 -6.99
C PHE A 161 -0.35 -10.99 -8.46
N GLY A 162 0.62 -11.83 -8.77
CA GLY A 162 1.14 -12.00 -10.12
C GLY A 162 1.52 -13.44 -10.43
N PRO A 163 1.98 -13.72 -11.66
CA PRO A 163 2.41 -15.05 -12.08
C PRO A 163 3.42 -15.69 -11.12
N GLY A 164 3.34 -17.01 -10.91
CA GLY A 164 4.25 -17.73 -10.00
C GLY A 164 3.62 -18.78 -9.08
N LEU A 165 2.50 -18.59 -8.38
CA LEU A 165 1.86 -17.33 -8.00
C LEU A 165 2.82 -16.54 -7.08
N THR A 166 2.97 -15.25 -7.36
CA THR A 166 3.77 -14.32 -6.54
C THR A 166 2.83 -13.40 -5.78
N VAL A 167 3.11 -13.19 -4.49
CA VAL A 167 2.42 -12.25 -3.62
C VAL A 167 3.40 -11.15 -3.23
N GLU A 168 3.06 -9.92 -3.60
CA GLU A 168 3.77 -8.71 -3.16
C GLU A 168 2.97 -8.08 -2.03
N THR A 169 3.63 -7.71 -0.93
CA THR A 169 2.99 -7.02 0.18
C THR A 169 3.76 -5.77 0.60
N ALA A 170 3.04 -4.75 1.05
CA ALA A 170 3.64 -3.51 1.52
C ALA A 170 2.96 -3.00 2.79
N LEU A 171 3.75 -2.62 3.79
CA LEU A 171 3.28 -1.77 4.89
C LEU A 171 3.55 -0.31 4.49
N LEU A 172 2.48 0.46 4.37
CA LEU A 172 2.51 1.86 4.01
C LEU A 172 1.99 2.70 5.18
N ARG A 173 2.56 3.89 5.38
CA ARG A 173 2.03 4.88 6.31
C ARG A 173 1.53 6.08 5.52
N LYS A 174 0.27 6.45 5.71
CA LYS A 174 -0.36 7.62 5.11
C LYS A 174 -0.26 8.79 6.08
N THR A 175 0.23 9.94 5.64
CA THR A 175 0.31 11.18 6.43
C THR A 175 -0.31 12.34 5.67
N ARG A 176 -0.57 13.47 6.35
CA ARG A 176 -1.03 14.73 5.73
C ARG A 176 -0.07 15.90 5.97
#